data_AF-A0A939G3Q7-F1
#
_entry.id   AF-A0A939G3Q7-F1
#
_cell.length_a   1.000
_cell.length_b   1.000
_cell.length_c   1.000
_cell.angle_alpha   90.00
_cell.angle_beta   90.00
_cell.angle_gamma   90.00
#
_symmetry.space_group_name_H-M   'P 1'
#
loop_
_entity.id
_entity.type
_entity.pdbx_description
1 polymer ?
#
loop_
_entity_poly.entity_id
_entity_poly.type
_entity_poly.pdbx_seq_one_letter_code
_entity_poly.pdbx_strand_id
1 'polypeptide(L)'
;MDAGGWDVIYASDVARLNVVLGQSSQQFMPTFSCNNTAMQVSFSGNFGPWMITPGGSANRINVQVPVTQGTLTAPGFVNFSLTGIQPVMNIALAFVEDDTNTSQQVVFDIRSVATSPASAADGDIYVANPDVSGLLNQRDPSGTVASMLESNLPQCFIANQAAISFVFAALFTNPQNLPWLIPKATSVAYFSSSDQSIQAIAIRTLTQSPWGPAGLSTAVDPSLLSAGQNLFYALSQGVFMKNLLLPALPSALGNGITTDVFQFNGPTQPNQQNACSITNTRPFSTQSVENAGTHYYPQINSFTMSISNNQIITTASGQFDVTGLAGAWVSFDNLQVINTITYNAATQKLQYQLLSQTAPSTTRHIPWEYWFLALGAIIGLIVIAIINIVVTVIENAVQNALSGTGNLAVVGLPASTATWAGGGSMTIAQADLESALVIRGQSA
;
A
#
# COMPACT_ATOMS: atom_id res chain seq x y z
N MET A 1 -5.04 -7.76 4.62
CA MET A 1 -4.11 -7.30 3.58
C MET A 1 -2.65 -7.53 4.03
N ASP A 2 -1.79 -8.08 3.18
CA ASP A 2 -0.35 -8.24 3.44
C ASP A 2 0.48 -7.41 2.44
N ALA A 3 1.42 -6.62 2.96
CA ALA A 3 2.36 -5.85 2.14
C ALA A 3 3.51 -6.72 1.56
N GLY A 4 3.59 -8.01 1.92
CA GLY A 4 4.51 -8.97 1.31
C GLY A 4 5.99 -8.66 1.56
N GLY A 5 6.29 -7.94 2.65
CA GLY A 5 7.62 -7.47 3.00
C GLY A 5 8.01 -6.10 2.41
N TRP A 6 7.11 -5.46 1.65
CA TRP A 6 7.26 -4.08 1.19
C TRP A 6 6.76 -3.06 2.23
N ASP A 7 7.26 -1.83 2.19
CA ASP A 7 6.87 -0.78 3.15
C ASP A 7 5.64 -0.02 2.68
N VAL A 8 5.60 0.30 1.38
CA VAL A 8 4.53 1.06 0.75
C VAL A 8 4.15 0.40 -0.57
N ILE A 9 2.85 0.29 -0.83
CA ILE A 9 2.30 -0.15 -2.11
C ILE A 9 1.32 0.91 -2.59
N TYR A 10 1.41 1.29 -3.86
CA TYR A 10 0.49 2.21 -4.52
C TYR A 10 0.08 1.57 -5.83
N ALA A 11 -1.21 1.55 -6.13
CA ALA A 11 -1.72 0.94 -7.34
C ALA A 11 -2.80 1.80 -8.00
N SER A 12 -2.90 1.66 -9.32
CA SER A 12 -4.03 2.16 -10.10
C SER A 12 -4.69 0.98 -10.81
N ASP A 13 -6.02 1.03 -10.93
CA ASP A 13 -6.71 0.09 -11.81
C ASP A 13 -6.30 0.31 -13.27
N VAL A 14 -6.40 -0.77 -14.05
CA VAL A 14 -6.10 -0.80 -15.48
C VAL A 14 -7.20 -0.11 -16.28
N ALA A 15 -8.46 -0.17 -15.83
CA ALA A 15 -9.59 0.45 -16.52
C ALA A 15 -9.36 1.96 -16.71
N ARG A 16 -8.91 2.66 -15.67
CA ARG A 16 -8.52 4.07 -15.74
C ARG A 16 -7.31 4.29 -16.63
N LEU A 17 -6.26 3.48 -16.46
CA LEU A 17 -5.05 3.62 -17.28
C LEU A 17 -5.34 3.43 -18.77
N ASN A 18 -6.28 2.56 -19.13
CA ASN A 18 -6.72 2.34 -20.51
C ASN A 18 -7.39 3.55 -21.14
N VAL A 19 -8.10 4.39 -20.35
CA VAL A 19 -8.69 5.64 -20.86
C VAL A 19 -7.57 6.57 -21.36
N VAL A 20 -6.51 6.71 -20.57
CA VAL A 20 -5.39 7.61 -20.89
C VAL A 20 -4.48 7.01 -21.95
N LEU A 21 -4.13 5.73 -21.82
CA LEU A 21 -3.29 5.01 -22.77
C LEU A 21 -3.92 4.99 -24.17
N GLY A 22 -5.22 4.73 -24.27
CA GLY A 22 -5.92 4.68 -25.55
C GLY A 22 -5.91 6.03 -26.28
N GLN A 23 -5.94 7.14 -25.54
CA GLN A 23 -5.80 8.49 -26.11
C GLN A 23 -4.34 8.78 -26.50
N SER A 24 -3.39 8.50 -25.61
CA SER A 24 -1.97 8.80 -25.83
C SER A 24 -1.35 7.96 -26.94
N SER A 25 -1.75 6.70 -27.12
CA SER A 25 -1.16 5.83 -28.14
C SER A 25 -1.39 6.31 -29.56
N GLN A 26 -2.48 7.05 -29.78
CA GLN A 26 -2.79 7.70 -31.04
C GLN A 26 -1.89 8.91 -31.32
N GLN A 27 -1.15 9.40 -30.33
CA GLN A 27 -0.19 10.50 -30.49
C GLN A 27 1.23 9.97 -30.73
N PHE A 28 1.65 8.93 -30.02
CA PHE A 28 3.04 8.48 -30.06
C PHE A 28 3.34 7.36 -31.07
N MET A 29 2.36 6.52 -31.44
CA MET A 29 2.55 5.49 -32.46
C MET A 29 1.23 5.17 -33.20
N PRO A 30 0.63 6.14 -33.91
CA PRO A 30 -0.63 5.92 -34.64
C PRO A 30 -0.47 4.99 -35.85
N THR A 31 0.73 4.91 -36.40
CA THR A 31 1.06 4.10 -37.58
C THR A 31 2.24 3.19 -37.28
N PHE A 32 2.29 2.04 -37.96
CA PHE A 32 3.45 1.16 -37.96
C PHE A 32 3.90 0.86 -39.39
N SER A 33 5.20 0.65 -39.54
CA SER A 33 5.80 0.16 -40.77
C SER A 33 7.02 -0.66 -40.43
N CYS A 34 7.00 -1.92 -40.84
CA CYS A 34 7.99 -2.91 -40.46
C CYS A 34 8.41 -3.65 -41.73
N ASN A 35 9.72 -3.74 -41.97
CA ASN A 35 10.28 -4.40 -43.14
C ASN A 35 11.45 -5.29 -42.70
N ASN A 36 11.27 -6.60 -42.82
CA ASN A 36 12.30 -7.60 -42.60
C ASN A 36 12.75 -8.17 -43.95
N THR A 37 13.85 -7.61 -44.45
CA THR A 37 14.42 -7.98 -45.76
C THR A 37 14.94 -9.42 -45.80
N ALA A 38 15.42 -9.95 -44.67
CA ALA A 38 15.94 -11.32 -44.58
C ALA A 38 14.81 -12.37 -44.76
N MET A 39 13.62 -12.07 -44.23
CA MET A 39 12.43 -12.93 -44.37
C MET A 39 11.53 -12.54 -45.56
N GLN A 40 11.86 -11.45 -46.26
CA GLN A 40 11.02 -10.83 -47.30
C GLN A 40 9.61 -10.49 -46.80
N VAL A 41 9.48 -10.11 -45.52
CA VAL A 41 8.21 -9.75 -44.89
C VAL A 41 8.14 -8.24 -44.72
N SER A 42 7.06 -7.63 -45.17
CA SER A 42 6.75 -6.22 -44.92
C SER A 42 5.31 -6.07 -44.48
N PHE A 43 5.05 -5.25 -43.47
CA PHE A 43 3.70 -4.87 -43.10
C PHE A 43 3.66 -3.44 -42.58
N SER A 44 2.55 -2.78 -42.85
CA SER A 44 2.31 -1.41 -42.42
C SER A 44 0.82 -1.17 -42.23
N GLY A 45 0.49 -0.13 -41.48
CA GLY A 45 -0.88 0.21 -41.17
C GLY A 45 -1.01 1.20 -40.04
N ASN A 46 -2.24 1.29 -39.54
CA ASN A 46 -2.64 2.17 -38.46
C ASN A 46 -3.08 1.34 -37.26
N PHE A 47 -2.58 1.72 -36.09
CA PHE A 47 -3.08 1.18 -34.83
C PHE A 47 -4.33 1.95 -34.39
N GLY A 48 -5.29 1.24 -33.82
CA GLY A 48 -6.33 1.80 -32.99
C GLY A 48 -5.83 2.09 -31.57
N PRO A 49 -6.71 2.55 -30.68
CA PRO A 49 -6.39 2.81 -29.28
C PRO A 49 -5.81 1.56 -28.62
N TRP A 50 -4.70 1.72 -27.90
CA TRP A 50 -4.07 0.62 -27.17
C TRP A 50 -4.80 0.40 -25.86
N MET A 51 -4.85 -0.86 -25.41
CA MET A 51 -5.45 -1.20 -24.14
C MET A 51 -4.70 -2.33 -23.46
N ILE A 52 -4.45 -2.19 -22.17
CA ILE A 52 -3.95 -3.24 -21.31
C ILE A 52 -5.08 -4.27 -21.11
N THR A 53 -4.76 -5.55 -21.29
CA THR A 53 -5.69 -6.68 -21.18
C THR A 53 -5.22 -7.65 -20.10
N PRO A 54 -6.11 -8.54 -19.60
CA PRO A 54 -5.72 -9.60 -18.68
C PRO A 54 -4.56 -10.49 -19.19
N GLY A 55 -3.85 -11.11 -18.24
CA GLY A 55 -2.77 -12.07 -18.53
C GLY A 55 -1.34 -11.54 -18.36
N GLY A 56 -1.16 -10.34 -17.84
CA GLY A 56 0.15 -9.86 -17.36
C GLY A 56 0.64 -10.64 -16.12
N SER A 57 1.93 -10.51 -15.81
CA SER A 57 2.56 -11.13 -14.64
C SER A 57 3.82 -10.39 -14.22
N ALA A 58 4.12 -10.33 -12.92
CA ALA A 58 5.25 -9.57 -12.38
C ALA A 58 5.28 -8.14 -12.95
N ASN A 59 6.40 -7.65 -13.47
CA ASN A 59 6.51 -6.33 -14.09
C ASN A 59 5.97 -6.27 -15.54
N ARG A 60 5.32 -7.31 -16.06
CA ARG A 60 4.92 -7.41 -17.47
C ARG A 60 3.41 -7.31 -17.62
N ILE A 61 2.98 -6.61 -18.66
CA ILE A 61 1.58 -6.39 -19.00
C ILE A 61 1.28 -6.86 -20.41
N ASN A 62 0.05 -7.35 -20.61
CA ASN A 62 -0.48 -7.59 -21.95
C ASN A 62 -1.12 -6.31 -22.47
N VAL A 63 -0.76 -5.90 -23.67
CA VAL A 63 -1.27 -4.71 -24.35
C VAL A 63 -1.81 -5.13 -25.71
N GLN A 64 -3.12 -5.02 -25.87
CA GLN A 64 -3.77 -5.16 -27.15
C GLN A 64 -3.52 -3.91 -27.99
N VAL A 65 -3.11 -4.11 -29.24
CA VAL A 65 -2.73 -3.07 -30.21
C VAL A 65 -3.52 -3.23 -31.51
N PRO A 66 -4.82 -2.88 -31.51
CA PRO A 66 -5.73 -3.17 -32.63
C PRO A 66 -5.22 -2.59 -33.95
N VAL A 67 -5.32 -3.31 -35.05
CA VAL A 67 -4.98 -2.80 -36.39
C VAL A 67 -6.26 -2.32 -37.07
N THR A 68 -6.45 -1.00 -37.18
CA THR A 68 -7.66 -0.42 -37.79
C THR A 68 -7.62 -0.49 -39.30
N GLN A 69 -6.42 -0.36 -39.88
CA GLN A 69 -6.14 -0.54 -41.31
C GLN A 69 -4.72 -1.07 -41.45
N GLY A 70 -4.46 -1.96 -42.40
CA GLY A 70 -3.09 -2.41 -42.66
C GLY A 70 -3.02 -3.56 -43.64
N THR A 71 -1.81 -3.76 -44.16
CA THR A 71 -1.50 -4.81 -45.14
C THR A 71 -0.16 -5.46 -44.84
N LEU A 72 -0.05 -6.75 -45.19
CA LEU A 72 1.17 -7.53 -45.14
C LEU A 72 1.50 -8.08 -46.53
N THR A 73 2.77 -8.01 -46.89
CA THR A 73 3.33 -8.65 -48.09
C THR A 73 4.49 -9.54 -47.66
N ALA A 74 4.42 -10.80 -48.05
CA ALA A 74 5.40 -11.84 -47.73
C ALA A 74 5.41 -12.92 -48.83
N PRO A 75 6.38 -13.84 -48.87
CA PRO A 75 6.33 -14.97 -49.80
C PRO A 75 4.99 -15.72 -49.69
N GLY A 76 4.24 -15.80 -50.78
CA GLY A 76 2.91 -16.42 -50.82
C GLY A 76 1.73 -15.51 -50.46
N PHE A 77 1.98 -14.29 -49.96
CA PHE A 77 0.95 -13.33 -49.55
C PHE A 77 1.21 -11.96 -50.15
N VAL A 78 0.29 -11.46 -50.98
CA VAL A 78 0.37 -10.11 -51.57
C VAL A 78 -0.76 -9.27 -51.02
N ASN A 79 -0.42 -8.16 -50.34
CA ASN A 79 -1.39 -7.24 -49.73
C ASN A 79 -2.43 -7.94 -48.83
N PHE A 80 -2.01 -8.93 -48.05
CA PHE A 80 -2.86 -9.60 -47.08
C PHE A 80 -3.40 -8.59 -46.07
N SER A 81 -4.72 -8.51 -45.91
CA SER A 81 -5.34 -7.49 -45.05
C SER A 81 -5.14 -7.81 -43.56
N LEU A 82 -4.53 -6.87 -42.85
CA LEU A 82 -4.42 -6.85 -41.38
C LEU A 82 -5.56 -6.07 -40.71
N THR A 83 -6.50 -5.57 -41.50
CA THR A 83 -7.62 -4.76 -40.97
C THR A 83 -8.48 -5.57 -40.01
N GLY A 84 -8.70 -5.03 -38.81
CA GLY A 84 -9.49 -5.63 -37.75
C GLY A 84 -8.76 -6.66 -36.89
N ILE A 85 -7.52 -7.01 -37.22
CA ILE A 85 -6.70 -7.92 -36.41
C ILE A 85 -6.38 -7.26 -35.06
N GLN A 86 -6.39 -8.04 -33.99
CA GLN A 86 -6.18 -7.57 -32.62
C GLN A 86 -5.00 -8.31 -31.96
N PRO A 87 -3.75 -7.95 -32.29
CA PRO A 87 -2.59 -8.50 -31.62
C PRO A 87 -2.54 -8.07 -30.15
N VAL A 88 -2.03 -8.95 -29.31
CA VAL A 88 -1.71 -8.69 -27.90
C VAL A 88 -0.20 -8.86 -27.72
N MET A 89 0.45 -7.75 -27.38
CA MET A 89 1.86 -7.70 -27.03
C MET A 89 2.02 -7.96 -25.54
N ASN A 90 3.07 -8.65 -25.12
CA ASN A 90 3.48 -8.69 -23.72
C ASN A 90 4.74 -7.84 -23.56
N ILE A 91 4.65 -6.79 -22.75
CA ILE A 91 5.67 -5.75 -22.61
C ILE A 91 6.03 -5.61 -21.14
N ALA A 92 7.32 -5.54 -20.83
CA ALA A 92 7.81 -5.23 -19.50
C ALA A 92 7.60 -3.75 -19.15
N LEU A 93 7.54 -3.46 -17.86
CA LEU A 93 7.56 -2.12 -17.29
C LEU A 93 8.87 -1.93 -16.52
N ALA A 94 9.44 -0.73 -16.59
CA ALA A 94 10.64 -0.36 -15.86
C ALA A 94 10.52 1.04 -15.28
N PHE A 95 11.36 1.32 -14.28
CA PHE A 95 11.59 2.66 -13.78
C PHE A 95 12.69 3.34 -14.61
N VAL A 96 12.44 4.58 -15.02
CA VAL A 96 13.44 5.50 -15.58
C VAL A 96 13.45 6.76 -14.74
N GLU A 97 14.61 7.36 -14.51
CA GLU A 97 14.68 8.66 -13.85
C GLU A 97 14.08 9.73 -14.77
N ASP A 98 13.38 10.70 -14.18
CA ASP A 98 12.98 11.89 -14.92
C ASP A 98 14.17 12.82 -15.17
N ASP A 99 14.03 13.75 -16.12
CA ASP A 99 15.11 14.68 -16.49
C ASP A 99 15.64 15.52 -15.32
N THR A 100 14.81 15.71 -14.28
CA THR A 100 15.17 16.51 -13.09
C THR A 100 15.69 15.66 -11.92
N ASN A 101 15.70 14.33 -12.03
CA ASN A 101 16.01 13.37 -10.96
C ASN A 101 15.19 13.60 -9.67
N THR A 102 13.97 14.12 -9.80
CA THR A 102 13.03 14.32 -8.69
C THR A 102 11.99 13.20 -8.60
N SER A 103 11.89 12.37 -9.66
CA SER A 103 10.98 11.23 -9.70
C SER A 103 11.51 10.09 -10.58
N GLN A 104 11.08 8.88 -10.26
CA GLN A 104 11.21 7.70 -11.10
C GLN A 104 9.89 7.45 -11.83
N GLN A 105 9.93 7.40 -13.16
CA GLN A 105 8.77 7.18 -14.02
C GLN A 105 8.64 5.70 -14.38
N VAL A 106 7.42 5.17 -14.28
CA VAL A 106 7.09 3.83 -14.79
C VAL A 106 6.71 3.96 -16.26
N VAL A 107 7.48 3.31 -17.12
CA VAL A 107 7.33 3.35 -18.58
C VAL A 107 7.35 1.96 -19.18
N PHE A 108 7.02 1.85 -20.47
CA PHE A 108 7.28 0.63 -21.24
C PHE A 108 8.79 0.38 -21.35
N ASP A 109 9.20 -0.85 -21.05
CA ASP A 109 10.57 -1.32 -21.25
C ASP A 109 10.65 -2.21 -22.50
N ILE A 110 11.11 -1.61 -23.59
CA ILE A 110 11.17 -2.21 -24.92
C ILE A 110 12.63 -2.11 -25.37
N ARG A 111 13.38 -3.23 -25.31
CA ARG A 111 14.81 -3.27 -25.65
C ARG A 111 15.16 -4.39 -26.63
N SER A 112 14.58 -5.56 -26.44
CA SER A 112 14.89 -6.77 -27.22
C SER A 112 13.65 -7.63 -27.46
N VAL A 113 13.75 -8.60 -28.37
CA VAL A 113 12.66 -9.55 -28.63
C VAL A 113 12.92 -10.84 -27.86
N ALA A 114 11.92 -11.32 -27.11
CA ALA A 114 12.03 -12.62 -26.47
C ALA A 114 12.00 -13.73 -27.52
N THR A 115 12.82 -14.77 -27.34
CA THR A 115 12.78 -15.96 -28.19
C THR A 115 11.54 -16.83 -27.92
N SER A 116 10.97 -16.72 -26.72
CA SER A 116 9.73 -17.37 -26.32
C SER A 116 9.14 -16.66 -25.08
N PRO A 117 7.85 -16.86 -24.76
CA PRO A 117 7.28 -16.37 -23.51
C PRO A 117 8.02 -16.86 -22.24
N ALA A 118 8.56 -18.08 -22.28
CA ALA A 118 9.26 -18.70 -21.16
C ALA A 118 10.69 -18.18 -20.96
N SER A 119 11.29 -17.57 -21.98
CA SER A 119 12.65 -17.00 -21.95
C SER A 119 12.68 -15.49 -21.83
N ALA A 120 11.51 -14.83 -21.75
CA ALA A 120 11.42 -13.38 -21.70
C ALA A 120 12.07 -12.82 -20.42
N ALA A 121 13.13 -12.03 -20.61
CA ALA A 121 13.80 -11.27 -19.56
C ALA A 121 13.24 -9.85 -19.45
N ASP A 122 13.74 -9.07 -18.48
CA ASP A 122 13.41 -7.64 -18.37
C ASP A 122 13.86 -6.89 -19.63
N GLY A 123 12.95 -6.11 -20.20
CA GLY A 123 13.14 -5.37 -21.47
C GLY A 123 12.84 -6.16 -22.73
N ASP A 124 12.58 -7.47 -22.62
CA ASP A 124 12.10 -8.22 -23.76
C ASP A 124 10.64 -7.89 -24.06
N ILE A 125 10.28 -7.90 -25.34
CA ILE A 125 8.91 -7.82 -25.85
C ILE A 125 8.60 -9.04 -26.73
N TYR A 126 7.36 -9.52 -26.69
CA TYR A 126 6.88 -10.58 -27.58
C TYR A 126 5.38 -10.46 -27.85
N VAL A 127 4.88 -11.21 -28.83
CA VAL A 127 3.44 -11.33 -29.11
C VAL A 127 2.88 -12.45 -28.24
N ALA A 128 1.98 -12.12 -27.31
CA ALA A 128 1.29 -13.11 -26.49
C ALA A 128 0.12 -13.77 -27.24
N ASN A 129 -0.53 -13.03 -28.13
CA ASN A 129 -1.55 -13.55 -29.03
C ASN A 129 -1.52 -12.75 -30.34
N PRO A 130 -1.33 -13.37 -31.50
CA PRO A 130 -1.26 -12.65 -32.78
C PRO A 130 -2.62 -12.05 -33.20
N ASP A 131 -3.74 -12.60 -32.73
CA ASP A 131 -5.07 -12.08 -33.02
C ASP A 131 -6.17 -12.64 -32.09
N VAL A 132 -6.62 -11.84 -31.13
CA VAL A 132 -7.76 -12.23 -30.26
C VAL A 132 -9.11 -12.16 -30.97
N SER A 133 -9.21 -11.55 -32.16
CA SER A 133 -10.46 -11.48 -32.93
C SER A 133 -10.77 -12.78 -33.70
N GLY A 134 -9.76 -13.63 -33.92
CA GLY A 134 -9.86 -14.86 -34.69
C GLY A 134 -9.93 -14.67 -36.22
N LEU A 135 -9.82 -13.44 -36.71
CA LEU A 135 -9.83 -13.10 -38.13
C LEU A 135 -8.60 -13.62 -38.88
N LEU A 136 -7.43 -13.68 -38.24
CA LEU A 136 -6.23 -14.28 -38.85
C LEU A 136 -6.46 -15.74 -39.20
N ASN A 137 -7.00 -16.54 -38.27
CA ASN A 137 -7.27 -17.95 -38.50
C ASN A 137 -8.32 -18.17 -39.61
N GLN A 138 -9.27 -17.24 -39.78
CA GLN A 138 -10.26 -17.29 -40.86
C GLN A 138 -9.64 -16.96 -42.23
N ARG A 139 -8.70 -16.01 -42.28
CA ARG A 139 -8.09 -15.50 -43.52
C ARG A 139 -6.88 -16.32 -43.96
N ASP A 140 -6.13 -16.87 -43.00
CA ASP A 140 -5.01 -17.77 -43.20
C ASP A 140 -5.05 -18.92 -42.17
N PRO A 141 -5.81 -20.00 -42.46
CA PRO A 141 -5.87 -21.18 -41.59
C PRO A 141 -4.54 -21.91 -41.42
N SER A 142 -3.52 -21.61 -42.25
CA SER A 142 -2.19 -22.22 -42.11
C SER A 142 -1.39 -21.65 -40.93
N GLY A 143 -1.79 -20.49 -40.42
CA GLY A 143 -1.08 -19.78 -39.35
C GLY A 143 0.23 -19.11 -39.78
N THR A 144 0.52 -19.07 -41.08
CA THR A 144 1.77 -18.49 -41.60
C THR A 144 1.86 -17.00 -41.30
N VAL A 145 0.78 -16.25 -41.54
CA VAL A 145 0.72 -14.81 -41.24
C VAL A 145 0.81 -14.55 -39.74
N ALA A 146 0.18 -15.40 -38.92
CA ALA A 146 0.27 -15.30 -37.47
C ALA A 146 1.73 -15.43 -36.99
N SER A 147 2.45 -16.45 -37.46
CA SER A 147 3.87 -16.66 -37.15
C SER A 147 4.77 -15.51 -37.62
N MET A 148 4.45 -14.90 -38.78
CA MET A 148 5.15 -13.72 -39.26
C MET A 148 4.94 -12.52 -38.34
N LEU A 149 3.72 -12.27 -37.85
CA LEU A 149 3.43 -11.21 -36.90
C LEU A 149 4.13 -11.46 -35.56
N GLU A 150 4.09 -12.69 -35.04
CA GLU A 150 4.78 -13.08 -33.81
C GLU A 150 6.28 -12.77 -33.87
N SER A 151 6.92 -13.06 -35.00
CA SER A 151 8.36 -12.89 -35.18
C SER A 151 8.78 -11.44 -35.46
N ASN A 152 7.92 -10.64 -36.10
CA ASN A 152 8.33 -9.34 -36.66
C ASN A 152 7.65 -8.13 -36.02
N LEU A 153 6.46 -8.27 -35.44
CA LEU A 153 5.77 -7.16 -34.79
C LEU A 153 6.58 -6.59 -33.60
N PRO A 154 7.20 -7.41 -32.73
CA PRO A 154 8.04 -6.88 -31.65
C PRO A 154 9.22 -6.02 -32.15
N GLN A 155 9.83 -6.38 -33.27
CA GLN A 155 10.91 -5.60 -33.90
C GLN A 155 10.43 -4.20 -34.31
N CYS A 156 9.17 -4.10 -34.71
CA CYS A 156 8.57 -2.82 -35.06
C CYS A 156 8.43 -1.88 -33.86
N PHE A 157 8.11 -2.42 -32.68
CA PHE A 157 8.06 -1.66 -31.44
C PHE A 157 9.45 -1.20 -31.04
N ILE A 158 10.46 -2.06 -31.13
CA ILE A 158 11.86 -1.72 -30.85
C ILE A 158 12.34 -0.59 -31.76
N ALA A 159 12.06 -0.68 -33.07
CA ALA A 159 12.42 0.35 -34.04
C ALA A 159 11.76 1.72 -33.75
N ASN A 160 10.63 1.73 -33.03
CA ASN A 160 9.89 2.94 -32.66
C ASN A 160 9.96 3.26 -31.16
N GLN A 161 10.82 2.59 -30.39
CA GLN A 161 10.84 2.70 -28.92
C GLN A 161 10.97 4.16 -28.43
N ALA A 162 11.75 4.98 -29.14
CA ALA A 162 11.99 6.38 -28.79
C ALA A 162 10.74 7.27 -28.95
N ALA A 163 9.79 6.86 -29.79
CA ALA A 163 8.52 7.56 -29.92
C ALA A 163 7.54 7.17 -28.81
N ILE A 164 7.57 5.91 -28.34
CA ILE A 164 6.68 5.35 -27.33
C ILE A 164 7.01 5.92 -25.94
N SER A 165 6.43 7.07 -25.61
CA SER A 165 6.77 7.89 -24.43
C SER A 165 5.68 7.89 -23.33
N PHE A 166 4.90 6.81 -23.20
CA PHE A 166 3.85 6.75 -22.20
C PHE A 166 4.38 6.54 -20.78
N VAL A 167 4.12 7.50 -19.89
CA VAL A 167 4.41 7.40 -18.45
C VAL A 167 3.15 6.93 -17.73
N PHE A 168 3.19 5.74 -17.15
CA PHE A 168 2.10 5.18 -16.35
C PHE A 168 1.96 5.88 -15.00
N ALA A 169 3.10 6.20 -14.39
CA ALA A 169 3.16 6.81 -13.07
C ALA A 169 4.52 7.48 -12.86
N ALA A 170 4.56 8.46 -11.97
CA ALA A 170 5.78 9.04 -11.44
C ALA A 170 5.82 8.84 -9.93
N LEU A 171 6.88 8.17 -9.45
CA LEU A 171 7.21 7.95 -8.05
C LEU A 171 8.19 9.03 -7.59
N PHE A 172 7.82 9.82 -6.59
CA PHE A 172 8.69 10.89 -6.09
C PHE A 172 9.87 10.31 -5.29
N THR A 173 11.10 10.69 -5.66
CA THR A 173 12.32 10.24 -4.97
C THR A 173 12.59 11.05 -3.71
N ASN A 174 11.98 12.22 -3.59
CA ASN A 174 12.06 13.09 -2.41
C ASN A 174 10.68 13.66 -2.03
N PRO A 175 9.79 12.85 -1.42
CA PRO A 175 8.49 13.29 -0.95
C PRO A 175 8.63 14.44 0.06
N GLN A 176 8.10 15.61 -0.30
CA GLN A 176 8.16 16.82 0.53
C GLN A 176 7.50 16.59 1.89
N ASN A 177 8.19 17.00 2.97
CA ASN A 177 7.74 16.88 4.37
C ASN A 177 7.52 15.45 4.89
N LEU A 178 7.86 14.41 4.12
CA LEU A 178 7.70 13.00 4.51
C LEU A 178 8.98 12.19 4.19
N PRO A 179 10.13 12.52 4.82
CA PRO A 179 11.41 11.87 4.52
C PRO A 179 11.42 10.35 4.81
N TRP A 180 10.49 9.88 5.66
CA TRP A 180 10.32 8.45 5.94
C TRP A 180 9.63 7.68 4.81
N LEU A 181 9.12 8.36 3.77
CA LEU A 181 8.58 7.76 2.54
C LEU A 181 9.58 7.72 1.38
N ILE A 182 10.82 8.19 1.57
CA ILE A 182 11.85 8.18 0.51
C ILE A 182 12.08 6.73 0.05
N PRO A 183 11.88 6.41 -1.23
CA PRO A 183 12.10 5.07 -1.75
C PRO A 183 13.59 4.73 -1.77
N LYS A 184 13.94 3.55 -1.26
CA LYS A 184 15.30 2.98 -1.27
C LYS A 184 15.43 1.79 -2.20
N ALA A 185 14.33 1.08 -2.43
CA ALA A 185 14.21 0.07 -3.46
C ALA A 185 12.78 0.12 -4.00
N THR A 186 12.63 -0.12 -5.29
CA THR A 186 11.37 0.02 -6.00
C THR A 186 11.11 -1.22 -6.85
N SER A 187 9.84 -1.54 -7.07
CA SER A 187 9.43 -2.60 -7.99
C SER A 187 8.03 -2.32 -8.51
N VAL A 188 7.77 -2.67 -9.77
CA VAL A 188 6.45 -2.58 -10.39
C VAL A 188 5.87 -3.99 -10.53
N ALA A 189 4.56 -4.12 -10.35
CA ALA A 189 3.84 -5.39 -10.47
C ALA A 189 2.45 -5.20 -11.09
N TYR A 190 2.11 -6.05 -12.04
CA TYR A 190 0.76 -6.27 -12.50
C TYR A 190 0.09 -7.34 -11.64
N PHE A 191 -1.14 -7.10 -11.23
CA PHE A 191 -1.94 -8.04 -10.44
C PHE A 191 -3.44 -7.81 -10.66
N SER A 192 -4.26 -8.72 -10.14
CA SER A 192 -5.72 -8.62 -10.22
C SER A 192 -6.37 -8.93 -8.88
N SER A 193 -7.64 -8.56 -8.75
CA SER A 193 -8.49 -9.03 -7.66
C SER A 193 -8.65 -10.56 -7.75
N SER A 194 -9.05 -11.20 -6.64
CA SER A 194 -9.18 -12.66 -6.57
C SER A 194 -10.20 -13.22 -7.57
N ASP A 195 -11.25 -12.46 -7.88
CA ASP A 195 -12.27 -12.77 -8.88
C ASP A 195 -11.90 -12.29 -10.30
N GLN A 196 -10.72 -11.69 -10.46
CA GLN A 196 -10.20 -11.09 -11.69
C GLN A 196 -11.07 -9.96 -12.28
N SER A 197 -12.02 -9.41 -11.52
CA SER A 197 -12.88 -8.31 -11.99
C SER A 197 -12.15 -6.97 -12.09
N ILE A 198 -11.09 -6.78 -11.30
CA ILE A 198 -10.24 -5.59 -11.31
C ILE A 198 -8.82 -6.04 -11.63
N GLN A 199 -8.20 -5.40 -12.62
CA GLN A 199 -6.75 -5.53 -12.88
C GLN A 199 -6.08 -4.23 -12.52
N ALA A 200 -4.83 -4.28 -12.05
CA ALA A 200 -4.12 -3.12 -11.56
C ALA A 200 -2.61 -3.24 -11.80
N ILE A 201 -1.97 -2.08 -11.84
CA ILE A 201 -0.51 -1.94 -11.78
C ILE A 201 -0.18 -1.34 -10.42
N ALA A 202 0.72 -1.98 -9.68
CA ALA A 202 1.24 -1.54 -8.41
C ALA A 202 2.71 -1.12 -8.55
N ILE A 203 3.08 -0.03 -7.89
CA ILE A 203 4.45 0.29 -7.52
C ILE A 203 4.60 -0.11 -6.05
N ARG A 204 5.75 -0.69 -5.70
CA ARG A 204 6.07 -1.15 -4.35
C ARG A 204 7.42 -0.58 -3.96
N THR A 205 7.55 -0.15 -2.72
CA THR A 205 8.81 0.42 -2.25
C THR A 205 9.20 -0.04 -0.87
N LEU A 206 10.50 -0.18 -0.68
CA LEU A 206 11.13 -0.15 0.64
C LEU A 206 11.54 1.29 0.92
N THR A 207 11.29 1.75 2.15
CA THR A 207 11.63 3.08 2.66
C THR A 207 12.61 2.99 3.82
N GLN A 208 12.67 1.82 4.46
CA GLN A 208 13.55 1.53 5.59
C GLN A 208 14.83 0.83 5.14
N SER A 209 15.92 1.11 5.87
CA SER A 209 17.26 0.50 5.70
C SER A 209 17.50 -0.44 6.88
N PRO A 210 18.29 -1.53 6.77
CA PRO A 210 19.25 -1.88 5.70
C PRO A 210 18.72 -2.83 4.62
N TRP A 211 17.41 -3.09 4.56
CA TRP A 211 16.88 -4.14 3.70
C TRP A 211 16.89 -3.75 2.22
N GLY A 212 17.27 -4.69 1.37
CA GLY A 212 17.08 -4.64 -0.08
C GLY A 212 15.88 -5.49 -0.51
N PRO A 213 15.49 -5.43 -1.79
CA PRO A 213 14.31 -6.15 -2.30
C PRO A 213 14.52 -7.66 -2.45
N ALA A 214 15.73 -8.17 -2.21
CA ALA A 214 16.07 -9.58 -2.35
C ALA A 214 15.27 -10.44 -1.34
N GLY A 215 14.60 -11.48 -1.84
CA GLY A 215 13.79 -12.40 -1.03
C GLY A 215 12.40 -11.88 -0.64
N LEU A 216 12.03 -10.67 -1.09
CA LEU A 216 10.65 -10.18 -0.92
C LEU A 216 9.68 -10.90 -1.86
N SER A 217 8.41 -10.93 -1.45
CA SER A 217 7.35 -11.42 -2.31
C SER A 217 7.22 -10.51 -3.55
N THR A 218 7.12 -11.14 -4.72
CA THR A 218 6.79 -10.46 -5.97
C THR A 218 5.28 -10.38 -6.21
N ALA A 219 4.46 -11.02 -5.36
CA ALA A 219 3.00 -10.90 -5.41
C ALA A 219 2.52 -9.64 -4.64
N VAL A 220 1.37 -9.12 -5.05
CA VAL A 220 0.62 -8.08 -4.32
C VAL A 220 -0.68 -8.72 -3.83
N ASP A 221 -1.06 -8.46 -2.58
CA ASP A 221 -2.29 -9.01 -2.01
C ASP A 221 -3.52 -8.46 -2.77
N PRO A 222 -4.35 -9.33 -3.38
CA PRO A 222 -5.55 -8.93 -4.11
C PRO A 222 -6.58 -8.14 -3.29
N SER A 223 -6.57 -8.29 -1.96
CA SER A 223 -7.47 -7.55 -1.04
C SER A 223 -7.20 -6.04 -1.01
N LEU A 224 -6.08 -5.58 -1.59
CA LEU A 224 -5.85 -4.15 -1.83
C LEU A 224 -6.92 -3.56 -2.75
N LEU A 225 -7.40 -4.32 -3.73
CA LEU A 225 -8.38 -3.86 -4.72
C LEU A 225 -9.81 -3.95 -4.16
N SER A 226 -10.61 -2.93 -4.45
CA SER A 226 -12.02 -2.85 -4.04
C SER A 226 -12.86 -2.26 -5.15
N ALA A 227 -14.03 -2.83 -5.39
CA ALA A 227 -14.93 -2.40 -6.45
C ALA A 227 -15.36 -0.93 -6.27
N GLY A 228 -15.45 -0.21 -7.38
CA GLY A 228 -15.80 1.21 -7.39
C GLY A 228 -14.66 2.16 -6.98
N GLN A 229 -13.46 1.65 -6.71
CA GLN A 229 -12.25 2.47 -6.48
C GLN A 229 -11.26 2.25 -7.63
N ASN A 230 -10.43 3.24 -7.92
CA ASN A 230 -9.46 3.17 -9.02
C ASN A 230 -8.02 3.53 -8.60
N LEU A 231 -7.84 4.01 -7.38
CA LEU A 231 -6.55 4.25 -6.75
C LEU A 231 -6.49 3.54 -5.40
N PHE A 232 -5.37 2.89 -5.13
CA PHE A 232 -5.16 2.08 -3.94
C PHE A 232 -3.79 2.38 -3.36
N TYR A 233 -3.72 2.39 -2.04
CA TYR A 233 -2.50 2.65 -1.30
C TYR A 233 -2.47 1.77 -0.06
N ALA A 234 -1.29 1.27 0.29
CA ALA A 234 -1.09 0.50 1.50
C ALA A 234 0.22 0.86 2.17
N LEU A 235 0.18 0.87 3.50
CA LEU A 235 1.31 1.14 4.36
C LEU A 235 1.52 -0.06 5.30
N SER A 236 2.71 -0.63 5.29
CA SER A 236 3.02 -1.78 6.13
C SER A 236 2.82 -1.48 7.62
N GLN A 237 2.54 -2.53 8.41
CA GLN A 237 2.36 -2.43 9.86
C GLN A 237 3.50 -1.62 10.50
N GLY A 238 4.75 -1.96 10.16
CA GLY A 238 5.91 -1.34 10.76
C GLY A 238 6.03 0.15 10.42
N VAL A 239 5.75 0.54 9.18
CA VAL A 239 5.81 1.94 8.76
C VAL A 239 4.69 2.75 9.42
N PHE A 240 3.47 2.19 9.47
CA PHE A 240 2.33 2.80 10.14
C PHE A 240 2.61 3.00 11.64
N MET A 241 3.04 1.95 12.34
CA MET A 241 3.33 2.02 13.77
C MET A 241 4.47 2.98 14.08
N LYS A 242 5.57 2.93 13.34
CA LYS A 242 6.77 3.74 13.62
C LYS A 242 6.59 5.22 13.30
N ASN A 243 5.93 5.55 12.19
CA ASN A 243 5.90 6.93 11.69
C ASN A 243 4.57 7.64 11.98
N LEU A 244 3.48 6.89 12.22
CA LEU A 244 2.17 7.48 12.49
C LEU A 244 1.72 7.25 13.94
N LEU A 245 1.83 6.04 14.49
CA LEU A 245 1.40 5.78 15.88
C LEU A 245 2.42 6.22 16.94
N LEU A 246 3.69 5.85 16.81
CA LEU A 246 4.72 6.15 17.82
C LEU A 246 4.84 7.66 18.11
N PRO A 247 4.93 8.57 17.11
CA PRO A 247 5.03 10.00 17.38
C PRO A 247 3.77 10.60 18.01
N ALA A 248 2.63 9.92 17.89
CA ALA A 248 1.36 10.33 18.46
C ALA A 248 1.23 10.01 19.96
N LEU A 249 1.93 8.97 20.46
CA LEU A 249 1.77 8.47 21.83
C LEU A 249 2.09 9.48 22.94
N PRO A 250 3.07 10.40 22.84
CA PRO A 250 3.35 11.30 23.95
C PRO A 250 2.25 12.33 24.18
N SER A 251 1.74 12.96 23.12
CA SER A 251 0.61 13.91 23.21
C SER A 251 -0.67 13.22 23.70
N ALA A 252 -0.82 11.96 23.34
CA ALA A 252 -1.90 11.07 23.78
C ALA A 252 -2.02 10.90 25.29
N LEU A 253 -0.91 10.46 25.89
CA LEU A 253 -0.82 10.04 27.28
C LEU A 253 -0.63 11.26 28.18
N GLY A 254 -0.26 12.40 27.58
CA GLY A 254 -0.22 13.71 28.20
C GLY A 254 0.91 13.84 29.21
N ASN A 255 0.71 14.73 30.19
CA ASN A 255 1.60 14.90 31.34
C ASN A 255 3.10 15.13 31.00
N GLY A 256 3.37 15.81 29.88
CA GLY A 256 4.74 16.12 29.46
C GLY A 256 5.58 14.90 29.05
N ILE A 257 4.96 13.75 28.78
CA ILE A 257 5.63 12.59 28.21
C ILE A 257 6.24 12.99 26.86
N THR A 258 7.42 12.46 26.58
CA THR A 258 8.18 12.67 25.34
C THR A 258 8.39 11.34 24.61
N THR A 259 8.69 11.39 23.31
CA THR A 259 8.84 10.18 22.47
C THR A 259 9.94 9.23 22.92
N ASP A 260 10.94 9.70 23.68
CA ASP A 260 12.06 8.87 24.19
C ASP A 260 11.63 7.86 25.27
N VAL A 261 10.44 8.05 25.85
CA VAL A 261 9.81 7.05 26.74
C VAL A 261 9.39 5.81 25.96
N PHE A 262 9.19 5.91 24.65
CA PHE A 262 8.74 4.81 23.81
C PHE A 262 9.84 4.35 22.85
N GLN A 263 9.83 3.06 22.56
CA GLN A 263 10.68 2.44 21.56
C GLN A 263 9.82 1.62 20.60
N PHE A 264 10.07 1.79 19.31
CA PHE A 264 9.52 0.89 18.29
C PHE A 264 10.42 -0.34 18.15
N ASN A 265 9.82 -1.51 18.35
CA ASN A 265 10.42 -2.81 18.10
C ASN A 265 9.95 -3.28 16.73
N GLY A 266 10.75 -2.98 15.72
CA GLY A 266 10.48 -3.35 14.33
C GLY A 266 10.91 -4.78 14.01
N PRO A 267 10.61 -5.24 12.79
CA PRO A 267 11.00 -6.56 12.35
C PRO A 267 12.52 -6.62 12.19
N THR A 268 13.13 -7.75 12.55
CA THR A 268 14.57 -7.98 12.34
C THR A 268 14.89 -8.43 10.91
N GLN A 269 13.86 -8.89 10.19
CA GLN A 269 13.91 -9.31 8.78
C GLN A 269 12.71 -8.77 8.01
N PRO A 270 12.85 -8.43 6.72
CA PRO A 270 11.78 -7.78 5.96
C PRO A 270 10.54 -8.66 5.75
N ASN A 271 10.63 -9.99 5.90
CA ASN A 271 9.51 -10.93 5.82
C ASN A 271 8.77 -11.13 7.15
N GLN A 272 9.14 -10.43 8.24
CA GLN A 272 8.54 -10.55 9.58
C GLN A 272 7.72 -9.31 9.97
N GLN A 273 7.09 -8.62 9.01
CA GLN A 273 6.44 -7.32 9.25
C GLN A 273 5.33 -7.32 10.31
N ASN A 274 4.72 -8.48 10.60
CA ASN A 274 3.65 -8.60 11.60
C ASN A 274 4.18 -8.66 13.06
N ALA A 275 5.50 -8.74 13.25
CA ALA A 275 6.14 -8.78 14.57
C ALA A 275 6.53 -7.38 15.07
N CYS A 276 5.70 -6.36 14.83
CA CYS A 276 5.96 -5.00 15.26
C CYS A 276 5.27 -4.68 16.59
N SER A 277 5.99 -4.05 17.51
CA SER A 277 5.41 -3.50 18.75
C SER A 277 6.01 -2.14 19.11
N ILE A 278 5.30 -1.38 19.94
CA ILE A 278 5.82 -0.21 20.64
C ILE A 278 5.81 -0.51 22.13
N THR A 279 6.93 -0.31 22.80
CA THR A 279 7.07 -0.52 24.25
C THR A 279 7.61 0.71 24.95
N ASN A 280 7.35 0.86 26.25
CA ASN A 280 8.04 1.88 27.03
C ASN A 280 9.46 1.44 27.42
N THR A 281 10.39 2.40 27.51
CA THR A 281 11.79 2.20 27.92
C THR A 281 12.02 2.44 29.41
N ARG A 282 11.09 3.18 30.04
CA ARG A 282 11.08 3.50 31.47
C ARG A 282 9.66 3.75 31.96
N PRO A 283 9.39 3.69 33.28
CA PRO A 283 8.09 4.08 33.82
C PRO A 283 7.75 5.54 33.51
N PHE A 284 6.46 5.83 33.33
CA PHE A 284 5.97 7.19 33.08
C PHE A 284 4.63 7.44 33.77
N SER A 285 4.37 8.70 34.13
CA SER A 285 3.11 9.10 34.79
C SER A 285 2.11 9.57 33.75
N THR A 286 0.86 9.11 33.81
CA THR A 286 -0.22 9.59 32.93
C THR A 286 -0.80 10.91 33.44
N GLN A 287 -1.76 11.49 32.71
CA GLN A 287 -2.62 12.54 33.24
C GLN A 287 -3.30 12.11 34.56
N SER A 288 -3.57 13.08 35.43
CA SER A 288 -4.25 12.85 36.69
C SER A 288 -5.70 12.42 36.47
N VAL A 289 -6.16 11.48 37.27
CA VAL A 289 -7.53 10.99 37.31
C VAL A 289 -8.26 11.65 38.48
N GLU A 290 -9.42 12.26 38.25
CA GLU A 290 -10.28 12.73 39.33
C GLU A 290 -11.39 11.71 39.64
N ASN A 291 -11.54 11.34 40.91
CA ASN A 291 -12.69 10.59 41.40
C ASN A 291 -13.18 11.21 42.70
N ALA A 292 -14.47 11.56 42.76
CA ALA A 292 -15.10 12.18 43.93
C ALA A 292 -14.31 13.38 44.52
N GLY A 293 -13.78 14.26 43.65
CA GLY A 293 -13.01 15.44 44.05
C GLY A 293 -11.57 15.17 44.49
N THR A 294 -11.09 13.92 44.38
CA THR A 294 -9.69 13.55 44.68
C THR A 294 -8.94 13.21 43.40
N HIS A 295 -7.76 13.80 43.22
CA HIS A 295 -6.88 13.48 42.11
C HIS A 295 -5.91 12.34 42.44
N TYR A 296 -5.76 11.41 41.50
CA TYR A 296 -4.83 10.30 41.51
C TYR A 296 -3.86 10.44 40.34
N TYR A 297 -2.63 9.96 40.52
CA TYR A 297 -1.55 10.10 39.54
C TYR A 297 -0.99 8.73 39.17
N PRO A 298 -1.59 8.02 38.21
CA PRO A 298 -1.13 6.70 37.81
C PRO A 298 0.25 6.72 37.17
N GLN A 299 1.05 5.70 37.50
CA GLN A 299 2.33 5.40 36.87
C GLN A 299 2.24 4.10 36.08
N ILE A 300 2.59 4.16 34.79
CA ILE A 300 2.70 3.00 33.93
C ILE A 300 4.13 2.47 34.01
N ASN A 301 4.27 1.22 34.44
CA ASN A 301 5.56 0.52 34.54
C ASN A 301 5.86 -0.27 33.26
N SER A 302 4.83 -0.88 32.67
CA SER A 302 4.92 -1.64 31.42
C SER A 302 3.81 -1.22 30.48
N PHE A 303 4.16 -0.99 29.22
CA PHE A 303 3.28 -0.62 28.13
C PHE A 303 3.71 -1.37 26.87
N THR A 304 2.78 -2.03 26.20
CA THR A 304 3.01 -2.63 24.88
C THR A 304 1.84 -2.31 23.97
N MET A 305 2.12 -1.88 22.75
CA MET A 305 1.13 -1.70 21.69
C MET A 305 1.55 -2.52 20.48
N SER A 306 0.62 -3.28 19.90
CA SER A 306 0.83 -4.06 18.68
C SER A 306 -0.42 -4.02 17.80
N ILE A 307 -0.26 -4.45 16.54
CA ILE A 307 -1.38 -4.64 15.62
C ILE A 307 -1.52 -6.12 15.36
N SER A 308 -2.75 -6.62 15.45
CA SER A 308 -3.13 -7.96 15.07
C SER A 308 -4.36 -7.88 14.16
N ASN A 309 -4.18 -8.20 12.88
CA ASN A 309 -5.22 -8.03 11.85
C ASN A 309 -5.75 -6.58 11.84
N ASN A 310 -7.04 -6.39 12.09
CA ASN A 310 -7.70 -5.09 12.11
C ASN A 310 -7.75 -4.43 13.51
N GLN A 311 -7.01 -4.97 14.47
CA GLN A 311 -7.05 -4.54 15.87
C GLN A 311 -5.72 -3.97 16.32
N ILE A 312 -5.78 -2.84 17.01
CA ILE A 312 -4.68 -2.30 17.81
C ILE A 312 -4.87 -2.80 19.24
N ILE A 313 -3.94 -3.62 19.70
CA ILE A 313 -3.93 -4.21 21.03
C ILE A 313 -2.93 -3.44 21.88
N THR A 314 -3.40 -2.86 22.98
CA THR A 314 -2.56 -2.20 23.97
C THR A 314 -2.64 -2.98 25.27
N THR A 315 -1.49 -3.33 25.85
CA THR A 315 -1.40 -3.89 27.20
C THR A 315 -0.62 -2.95 28.13
N ALA A 316 -1.05 -2.87 29.39
CA ALA A 316 -0.39 -2.04 30.38
C ALA A 316 -0.40 -2.66 31.78
N SER A 317 0.63 -2.34 32.55
CA SER A 317 0.73 -2.58 33.99
C SER A 317 1.29 -1.35 34.69
N GLY A 318 0.87 -1.11 35.92
CA GLY A 318 1.25 0.10 36.64
C GLY A 318 0.83 0.10 38.11
N GLN A 319 0.96 1.28 38.71
CA GLN A 319 0.58 1.51 40.10
C GLN A 319 0.13 2.94 40.34
N PHE A 320 -0.59 3.17 41.43
CA PHE A 320 -0.89 4.51 41.92
C PHE A 320 -1.01 4.51 43.45
N ASP A 321 -0.67 5.64 44.06
CA ASP A 321 -0.87 5.87 45.49
C ASP A 321 -2.32 6.28 45.78
N VAL A 322 -2.85 5.84 46.92
CA VAL A 322 -4.17 6.26 47.37
C VAL A 322 -4.05 7.62 48.04
N THR A 323 -4.34 8.68 47.29
CA THR A 323 -4.31 10.06 47.78
C THR A 323 -5.07 10.20 49.10
N GLY A 324 -4.40 10.76 50.12
CA GLY A 324 -4.94 10.93 51.47
C GLY A 324 -4.63 9.79 52.44
N LEU A 325 -4.05 8.66 51.98
CA LEU A 325 -3.60 7.55 52.82
C LEU A 325 -2.10 7.30 52.62
N ALA A 326 -1.29 7.75 53.58
CA ALA A 326 0.16 7.58 53.50
C ALA A 326 0.53 6.08 53.50
N GLY A 327 1.36 5.68 52.53
CA GLY A 327 1.82 4.29 52.39
C GLY A 327 0.81 3.33 51.76
N ALA A 328 -0.38 3.80 51.37
CA ALA A 328 -1.37 2.99 50.67
C ALA A 328 -1.20 3.10 49.15
N TRP A 329 -1.15 1.95 48.48
CA TRP A 329 -0.99 1.88 47.02
C TRP A 329 -1.78 0.73 46.40
N VAL A 330 -2.00 0.85 45.10
CA VAL A 330 -2.66 -0.15 44.27
C VAL A 330 -1.79 -0.40 43.04
N SER A 331 -1.48 -1.66 42.76
CA SER A 331 -0.92 -2.08 41.48
C SER A 331 -1.97 -2.76 40.63
N PHE A 332 -1.84 -2.60 39.31
CA PHE A 332 -2.68 -3.27 38.33
C PHE A 332 -1.81 -3.91 37.26
N ASP A 333 -2.23 -5.08 36.81
CA ASP A 333 -1.52 -5.90 35.84
C ASP A 333 -2.47 -6.45 34.78
N ASN A 334 -1.91 -6.71 33.59
CA ASN A 334 -2.63 -7.33 32.47
C ASN A 334 -3.86 -6.54 32.01
N LEU A 335 -3.82 -5.20 32.12
CA LEU A 335 -4.81 -4.38 31.44
C LEU A 335 -4.64 -4.60 29.94
N GLN A 336 -5.71 -4.92 29.23
CA GLN A 336 -5.73 -5.01 27.77
C GLN A 336 -6.86 -4.15 27.23
N VAL A 337 -6.53 -3.33 26.24
CA VAL A 337 -7.46 -2.50 25.48
C VAL A 337 -7.32 -2.85 24.00
N ILE A 338 -8.42 -3.19 23.35
CA ILE A 338 -8.47 -3.53 21.93
C ILE A 338 -9.27 -2.46 21.19
N ASN A 339 -8.64 -1.81 20.22
CA ASN A 339 -9.26 -0.78 19.38
C ASN A 339 -9.27 -1.21 17.91
N THR A 340 -10.25 -0.74 17.13
CA THR A 340 -10.29 -0.83 15.67
C THR A 340 -10.20 0.55 15.04
N ILE A 341 -9.89 0.60 13.75
CA ILE A 341 -9.89 1.84 12.95
C ILE A 341 -11.11 1.84 12.03
N THR A 342 -11.77 2.99 11.93
CA THR A 342 -12.81 3.29 10.95
C THR A 342 -12.46 4.57 10.21
N TYR A 343 -12.95 4.75 8.98
CA TYR A 343 -12.73 5.96 8.20
C TYR A 343 -14.00 6.80 8.12
N ASN A 344 -13.88 8.09 8.42
CA ASN A 344 -14.96 9.05 8.28
C ASN A 344 -14.74 9.90 7.02
N ALA A 345 -15.48 9.58 5.95
CA ALA A 345 -15.37 10.25 4.66
C ALA A 345 -15.71 11.75 4.69
N ALA A 346 -16.60 12.19 5.59
CA ALA A 346 -16.98 13.60 5.71
C ALA A 346 -15.83 14.45 6.28
N THR A 347 -15.09 13.91 7.24
CA THR A 347 -13.93 14.58 7.84
C THR A 347 -12.60 14.22 7.19
N GLN A 348 -12.58 13.17 6.36
CA GLN A 348 -11.41 12.52 5.79
C GLN A 348 -10.37 12.06 6.81
N LYS A 349 -10.82 11.54 7.95
CA LYS A 349 -9.96 11.12 9.07
C LYS A 349 -10.17 9.66 9.42
N LEU A 350 -9.10 9.03 9.91
CA LEU A 350 -9.19 7.78 10.66
C LEU A 350 -9.75 8.08 12.05
N GLN A 351 -10.71 7.26 12.48
CA GLN A 351 -11.34 7.28 13.79
C GLN A 351 -11.10 5.94 14.46
N TYR A 352 -10.87 5.96 15.77
CA TYR A 352 -10.54 4.77 16.52
C TYR A 352 -11.71 4.44 17.44
N GLN A 353 -12.08 3.16 17.45
CA GLN A 353 -13.23 2.68 18.19
C GLN A 353 -12.78 1.61 19.17
N LEU A 354 -13.18 1.76 20.43
CA LEU A 354 -13.01 0.72 21.43
C LEU A 354 -13.84 -0.50 21.04
N LEU A 355 -13.17 -1.66 20.91
CA LEU A 355 -13.83 -2.92 20.63
C LEU A 355 -14.06 -3.73 21.92
N SER A 356 -13.03 -3.86 22.76
CA SER A 356 -13.13 -4.57 24.03
C SER A 356 -12.02 -4.19 24.99
N GLN A 357 -12.26 -4.46 26.27
CA GLN A 357 -11.29 -4.27 27.34
C GLN A 357 -11.33 -5.44 28.33
N THR A 358 -10.22 -5.72 28.99
CA THR A 358 -10.16 -6.66 30.11
C THR A 358 -10.13 -5.90 31.45
N ALA A 359 -10.77 -6.47 32.47
CA ALA A 359 -10.53 -6.03 33.84
C ALA A 359 -9.11 -6.43 34.25
N PRO A 360 -8.25 -5.50 34.69
CA PRO A 360 -6.91 -5.86 35.12
C PRO A 360 -6.97 -6.63 36.45
N SER A 361 -5.96 -7.48 36.69
CA SER A 361 -5.72 -8.05 38.00
C SER A 361 -5.12 -6.97 38.90
N THR A 362 -5.60 -6.85 40.15
CA THR A 362 -5.14 -5.78 41.04
C THR A 362 -4.67 -6.28 42.39
N THR A 363 -3.56 -5.72 42.85
CA THR A 363 -3.04 -5.93 44.20
C THR A 363 -3.14 -4.62 44.96
N ARG A 364 -3.61 -4.67 46.21
CA ARG A 364 -3.75 -3.51 47.08
C ARG A 364 -2.89 -3.68 48.32
N HIS A 365 -2.25 -2.61 48.74
CA HIS A 365 -1.59 -2.52 50.01
C HIS A 365 -2.16 -1.35 50.80
N ILE A 366 -2.79 -1.65 51.92
CA ILE A 366 -3.34 -0.67 52.85
C ILE A 366 -2.70 -0.95 54.21
N PRO A 367 -1.95 0.02 54.78
CA PRO A 367 -1.36 -0.14 56.11
C PRO A 367 -2.41 -0.51 57.16
N TRP A 368 -2.03 -1.38 58.10
CA TRP A 368 -2.93 -1.99 59.08
C TRP A 368 -3.72 -0.93 59.87
N GLU A 369 -3.11 0.21 60.20
CA GLU A 369 -3.70 1.37 60.88
C GLU A 369 -5.01 1.89 60.27
N TYR A 370 -5.21 1.72 58.96
CA TYR A 370 -6.42 2.18 58.27
C TYR A 370 -7.54 1.13 58.25
N TRP A 371 -7.25 -0.13 58.59
CA TRP A 371 -8.26 -1.19 58.63
C TRP A 371 -9.22 -1.06 59.82
N PHE A 372 -8.78 -0.46 60.93
CA PHE A 372 -9.61 -0.25 62.12
C PHE A 372 -10.67 0.84 61.95
N LEU A 373 -10.51 1.71 60.96
CA LEU A 373 -11.38 2.87 60.72
C LEU A 373 -12.62 2.54 59.87
N ALA A 374 -12.96 1.26 59.68
CA ALA A 374 -14.05 0.80 58.81
C ALA A 374 -13.92 1.22 57.32
N LEU A 375 -12.77 1.76 56.91
CA LEU A 375 -12.51 2.24 55.55
C LEU A 375 -12.23 1.09 54.55
N GLY A 376 -11.93 -0.13 55.01
CA GLY A 376 -11.52 -1.25 54.13
C GLY A 376 -12.53 -1.61 53.04
N ALA A 377 -13.84 -1.58 53.33
CA ALA A 377 -14.88 -1.84 52.34
C ALA A 377 -15.04 -0.68 51.33
N ILE A 378 -14.92 0.56 51.81
CA ILE A 378 -14.99 1.78 51.01
C ILE A 378 -13.78 1.85 50.06
N ILE A 379 -12.59 1.50 50.55
CA ILE A 379 -11.36 1.43 49.76
C ILE A 379 -11.51 0.42 48.62
N GLY A 380 -12.14 -0.73 48.84
CA GLY A 380 -12.40 -1.71 47.77
C GLY A 380 -13.23 -1.16 46.60
N LEU A 381 -14.27 -0.37 46.89
CA LEU A 381 -15.10 0.28 45.86
C LEU A 381 -14.35 1.41 45.15
N ILE A 382 -13.56 2.18 45.90
CA ILE A 382 -12.71 3.24 45.36
C ILE A 382 -11.67 2.65 44.40
N VAL A 383 -11.04 1.51 44.74
CA VAL A 383 -10.06 0.84 43.89
C VAL A 383 -10.68 0.41 42.55
N ILE A 384 -11.87 -0.20 42.56
CA ILE A 384 -12.59 -0.59 41.32
C ILE A 384 -12.93 0.64 40.48
N ALA A 385 -13.42 1.71 41.11
CA ALA A 385 -13.71 2.96 40.43
C ALA A 385 -12.44 3.59 39.81
N ILE A 386 -11.33 3.63 40.55
CA ILE A 386 -10.06 4.18 40.05
C ILE A 386 -9.51 3.32 38.92
N ILE A 387 -9.54 1.99 39.02
CA ILE A 387 -9.15 1.11 37.91
C ILE A 387 -9.94 1.46 36.66
N ASN A 388 -11.27 1.51 36.74
CA ASN A 388 -12.11 1.87 35.60
C ASN A 388 -11.74 3.25 35.04
N ILE A 389 -11.40 4.23 35.88
CA ILE A 389 -11.00 5.56 35.41
C ILE A 389 -9.58 5.57 34.84
N VAL A 390 -8.63 4.81 35.39
CA VAL A 390 -7.27 4.65 34.83
C VAL A 390 -7.35 3.96 33.47
N VAL A 391 -8.21 2.95 33.33
CA VAL A 391 -8.52 2.33 32.04
C VAL A 391 -9.14 3.36 31.10
N THR A 392 -10.15 4.11 31.54
CA THR A 392 -10.72 5.21 30.75
C THR A 392 -9.70 6.29 30.43
N VAL A 393 -8.67 6.53 31.25
CA VAL A 393 -7.57 7.47 30.93
C VAL A 393 -6.59 6.86 29.95
N ILE A 394 -6.31 5.56 29.98
CA ILE A 394 -5.50 4.89 28.96
C ILE A 394 -6.29 4.78 27.65
N GLU A 395 -7.60 4.54 27.70
CA GLU A 395 -8.50 4.55 26.56
C GLU A 395 -8.65 5.94 25.97
N ASN A 396 -8.94 6.95 26.80
CA ASN A 396 -8.99 8.34 26.39
C ASN A 396 -7.62 8.79 25.94
N ALA A 397 -6.52 8.33 26.55
CA ALA A 397 -5.20 8.65 26.08
C ALA A 397 -4.94 7.98 24.73
N VAL A 398 -5.27 6.71 24.53
CA VAL A 398 -5.13 6.04 23.22
C VAL A 398 -6.06 6.71 22.20
N GLN A 399 -7.33 6.93 22.49
CA GLN A 399 -8.28 7.66 21.65
C GLN A 399 -7.88 9.12 21.44
N ASN A 400 -7.25 9.81 22.39
CA ASN A 400 -6.71 11.17 22.27
C ASN A 400 -5.31 11.19 21.64
N ALA A 401 -4.55 10.10 21.66
CA ALA A 401 -3.36 9.88 20.81
C ALA A 401 -3.79 9.99 19.38
N LEU A 402 -4.91 9.32 19.13
CA LEU A 402 -5.41 8.97 17.84
C LEU A 402 -6.39 10.03 17.30
N SER A 403 -6.99 10.84 18.18
CA SER A 403 -7.85 11.98 17.85
C SER A 403 -7.18 13.34 18.09
N GLY A 404 -6.25 13.44 19.05
CA GLY A 404 -5.37 14.58 19.32
C GLY A 404 -4.07 14.57 18.49
N THR A 405 -3.80 13.48 17.75
CA THR A 405 -3.13 13.58 16.44
C THR A 405 -3.92 14.40 15.44
N GLY A 406 -5.16 14.81 15.74
CA GLY A 406 -5.94 15.80 15.00
C GLY A 406 -5.66 15.74 13.52
N ASN A 407 -6.13 14.68 12.84
CA ASN A 407 -5.77 14.35 11.46
C ASN A 407 -4.40 13.65 11.37
N LEU A 408 -4.36 12.32 11.54
CA LEU A 408 -3.59 11.55 10.58
C LEU A 408 -4.27 11.77 9.23
N ALA A 409 -3.93 12.88 8.59
CA ALA A 409 -4.29 13.17 7.22
C ALA A 409 -3.58 12.11 6.39
N VAL A 410 -4.26 10.97 6.24
CA VAL A 410 -4.01 10.03 5.15
C VAL A 410 -4.23 10.74 3.81
N VAL A 411 -5.04 11.80 3.84
CA VAL A 411 -5.13 12.82 2.79
C VAL A 411 -3.75 13.35 2.48
N GLY A 412 -3.32 13.12 1.25
CA GLY A 412 -2.01 13.56 0.77
C GLY A 412 -0.92 12.50 0.84
N LEU A 413 -1.04 11.43 1.65
CA LEU A 413 -0.02 10.36 1.64
C LEU A 413 0.14 9.75 0.23
N PRO A 414 -0.94 9.28 -0.44
CA PRO A 414 -0.80 8.71 -1.78
C PRO A 414 -0.22 9.72 -2.79
N ALA A 415 -0.72 10.96 -2.74
CA ALA A 415 -0.29 12.04 -3.64
C ALA A 415 1.13 12.55 -3.36
N SER A 416 1.65 12.34 -2.15
CA SER A 416 3.02 12.71 -1.77
C SER A 416 4.05 11.70 -2.25
N THR A 417 3.65 10.47 -2.55
CA THR A 417 4.58 9.41 -2.95
C THR A 417 4.55 9.13 -4.44
N ALA A 418 3.38 9.05 -5.07
CA ALA A 418 3.29 8.80 -6.50
C ALA A 418 2.09 9.49 -7.16
N THR A 419 2.21 9.74 -8.45
CA THR A 419 1.12 10.18 -9.34
C THR A 419 0.93 9.18 -10.46
N TRP A 420 -0.31 8.99 -10.90
CA TRP A 420 -0.66 8.08 -12.00
C TRP A 420 -1.15 8.86 -13.22
N ALA A 421 -0.91 8.32 -14.42
CA ALA A 421 -1.32 8.90 -15.69
C ALA A 421 -2.79 9.32 -15.69
N GLY A 422 -3.06 10.52 -16.22
CA GLY A 422 -4.40 11.14 -16.25
C GLY A 422 -5.04 11.30 -14.88
N GLY A 423 -4.23 11.43 -13.82
CA GLY A 423 -4.69 11.57 -12.44
C GLY A 423 -4.66 13.00 -11.92
N GLY A 424 -5.76 13.38 -11.27
CA GLY A 424 -5.83 14.52 -10.37
C GLY A 424 -5.57 14.10 -8.91
N SER A 425 -6.01 14.93 -7.98
CA SER A 425 -5.98 14.61 -6.55
C SER A 425 -6.83 13.36 -6.25
N MET A 426 -6.28 12.42 -5.48
CA MET A 426 -7.04 11.28 -4.96
C MET A 426 -8.07 11.74 -3.92
N THR A 427 -9.34 11.45 -4.19
CA THR A 427 -10.41 11.54 -3.19
C THR A 427 -10.50 10.20 -2.47
N ILE A 428 -10.16 10.19 -1.19
CA ILE A 428 -10.20 8.99 -0.36
C ILE A 428 -11.67 8.64 -0.08
N ALA A 429 -12.08 7.42 -0.41
CA ALA A 429 -13.41 6.91 -0.15
C ALA A 429 -13.44 5.97 1.06
N GLN A 430 -12.34 5.24 1.28
CA GLN A 430 -12.24 4.21 2.32
C GLN A 430 -10.81 4.16 2.86
N ALA A 431 -10.68 3.89 4.15
CA ALA A 431 -9.42 3.48 4.74
C ALA A 431 -9.66 2.47 5.88
N ASP A 432 -8.88 1.40 5.89
CA ASP A 432 -9.03 0.28 6.81
C ASP A 432 -7.69 -0.16 7.38
N LEU A 433 -7.73 -0.84 8.52
CA LEU A 433 -6.59 -1.57 9.06
C LEU A 433 -6.79 -3.06 8.84
N GLU A 434 -5.87 -3.71 8.15
CA GLU A 434 -5.88 -5.15 7.93
C GLU A 434 -4.43 -5.68 7.96
N SER A 435 -3.76 -5.61 9.11
CA SER A 435 -2.31 -5.75 9.29
C SER A 435 -1.50 -4.61 8.66
N ALA A 436 -1.88 -4.15 7.47
CA ALA A 436 -1.44 -2.89 6.88
C ALA A 436 -2.55 -1.82 6.95
N LEU A 437 -2.18 -0.55 6.95
CA LEU A 437 -3.12 0.53 6.72
C LEU A 437 -3.40 0.61 5.21
N VAL A 438 -4.64 0.39 4.81
CA VAL A 438 -5.08 0.41 3.42
C VAL A 438 -5.93 1.65 3.18
N ILE A 439 -5.69 2.37 2.08
CA ILE A 439 -6.43 3.56 1.66
C ILE A 439 -6.89 3.32 0.23
N ARG A 440 -8.18 3.51 -0.03
CA ARG A 440 -8.79 3.31 -1.36
C ARG A 440 -9.61 4.54 -1.74
N GLY A 441 -9.60 4.89 -3.01
CA GLY A 441 -10.22 6.11 -3.48
C GLY A 441 -10.34 6.20 -4.98
N GLN A 442 -10.76 7.38 -5.41
CA GLN A 442 -10.93 7.73 -6.82
C GLN A 442 -10.05 8.92 -7.18
N SER A 443 -9.43 8.91 -8.36
CA SER A 443 -8.94 10.13 -8.99
C SER A 443 -10.13 10.97 -9.45
N ALA A 444 -10.09 12.27 -9.14
CA ALA A 444 -10.90 13.26 -9.86
C ALA A 444 -10.50 13.32 -11.33
#